data_AF-A0A7K4GJJ9-F1
#
_entry.id   AF-A0A7K4GJJ9-F1
#
_cell.length_a   1.000
_cell.length_b   1.000
_cell.length_c   1.000
_cell.angle_alpha   90.00
_cell.angle_beta   90.00
_cell.angle_gamma   90.00
#
_symmetry.space_group_name_H-M   'P 1'
#
loop_
_entity.id
_entity.type
_entity.pdbx_description
1 polymer ?
#
loop_
_entity_poly.entity_id
_entity_poly.type
_entity_poly.pdbx_seq_one_letter_code
_entity_poly.pdbx_strand_id
1 'polypeptide(L)'
;MPTNSESLDIQDDDLEDPKPDLASSEHQKEIIEKDFVPHFLPTYRIKSSLYPIPVIIAVVIAGLLAYLTFFVAEFQVDESYFPEDEFGALGVVLNGIIFTIIAAISAFTIIFLMRRLGMGVLKYIFGLSFGFVSFFITLMFLDVIIFLIFVQFPETQIVFNFYFLFANIYSPALSVIVVFLLIYSYFTSKSIKTKNFIVLYISFLVSASMSIILPFWSTLAILIGISLWDIFAVLYKRGPIKAMIDIVSDNDDESGPSKDEVEERIKSGEGVYDTSKLEIGIGDLAFYSLLTSSVLLFTNNIIIVILTTVAILIGTGITISGLKRNRILPGLPISIFMGIGTFAICQLIVTFFI
;
A
#
# COMPACT_ATOMS: atom_id res chain seq x y z
N MET A 1 -59.95 -32.32 -70.80
CA MET A 1 -59.23 -33.57 -70.52
C MET A 1 -57.75 -33.30 -70.67
N PRO A 2 -56.94 -33.55 -69.64
CA PRO A 2 -56.94 -32.83 -68.34
C PRO A 2 -55.53 -32.20 -68.11
N THR A 3 -55.22 -31.26 -67.21
CA THR A 3 -55.86 -30.69 -66.01
C THR A 3 -55.03 -29.46 -65.57
N ASN A 4 -55.69 -28.50 -64.91
CA ASN A 4 -55.16 -27.40 -64.05
C ASN A 4 -53.96 -27.81 -63.17
N SER A 5 -53.09 -26.91 -62.71
CA SER A 5 -53.30 -25.95 -61.59
C SER A 5 -52.01 -25.14 -61.39
N GLU A 6 -52.05 -23.80 -61.26
CA GLU A 6 -51.91 -23.02 -59.99
C GLU A 6 -50.62 -23.38 -59.20
N SER A 7 -49.75 -22.48 -58.76
CA SER A 7 -49.90 -21.06 -58.41
C SER A 7 -48.58 -20.49 -57.85
N LEU A 8 -48.37 -19.17 -58.05
CA LEU A 8 -47.70 -18.20 -57.18
C LEU A 8 -46.16 -18.24 -57.03
N ASP A 9 -45.47 -17.57 -57.95
CA ASP A 9 -44.25 -16.78 -57.63
C ASP A 9 -44.69 -15.31 -57.53
N ILE A 10 -44.51 -14.70 -56.36
CA ILE A 10 -44.71 -13.26 -56.13
C ILE A 10 -43.33 -12.66 -55.86
N GLN A 11 -42.86 -11.91 -56.86
CA GLN A 11 -42.41 -10.50 -56.81
C GLN A 11 -41.43 -10.05 -55.72
N ASP A 12 -40.55 -9.08 -55.94
CA ASP A 12 -40.12 -8.34 -57.13
C ASP A 12 -38.94 -7.46 -56.67
N ASP A 13 -38.26 -6.91 -57.66
CA ASP A 13 -37.59 -5.61 -57.66
C ASP A 13 -36.19 -5.50 -57.05
N ASP A 14 -35.24 -5.67 -57.96
CA ASP A 14 -34.35 -4.60 -58.44
C ASP A 14 -33.54 -3.82 -57.41
N LEU A 15 -32.28 -4.27 -57.31
CA LEU A 15 -31.13 -3.62 -56.73
C LEU A 15 -30.72 -2.37 -57.55
N GLU A 16 -31.04 -1.18 -57.05
CA GLU A 16 -30.29 0.05 -57.33
C GLU A 16 -29.16 0.21 -56.30
N ASP A 17 -27.93 0.38 -56.81
CA ASP A 17 -26.65 0.52 -56.10
C ASP A 17 -26.60 1.80 -55.22
N PRO A 18 -25.99 1.75 -54.02
CA PRO A 18 -24.93 2.74 -53.78
C PRO A 18 -23.76 2.26 -52.90
N LYS A 19 -22.55 2.43 -53.46
CA LYS A 19 -21.31 2.97 -52.81
C LYS A 19 -20.58 2.09 -51.76
N PRO A 20 -19.23 2.21 -51.69
CA PRO A 20 -18.42 1.39 -50.81
C PRO A 20 -18.54 1.89 -49.38
N ASP A 21 -19.20 1.12 -48.52
CA ASP A 21 -19.12 1.33 -47.07
C ASP A 21 -17.69 1.06 -46.60
N LEU A 22 -17.03 2.14 -46.22
CA LEU A 22 -15.90 2.15 -45.29
C LEU A 22 -16.36 1.56 -43.94
N ALA A 23 -16.51 0.24 -43.88
CA ALA A 23 -16.54 -0.47 -42.62
C ALA A 23 -15.11 -0.48 -42.07
N SER A 24 -14.82 0.54 -41.26
CA SER A 24 -13.72 0.56 -40.32
C SER A 24 -13.63 -0.78 -39.59
N SER A 25 -12.59 -1.55 -39.89
CA SER A 25 -12.15 -2.67 -39.09
C SER A 25 -11.68 -2.13 -37.74
N GLU A 26 -12.60 -1.92 -36.81
CA GLU A 26 -12.26 -1.81 -35.40
C GLU A 26 -11.61 -3.12 -34.99
N HIS A 27 -10.28 -3.16 -35.03
CA HIS A 27 -9.49 -4.11 -34.26
C HIS A 27 -9.94 -3.95 -32.80
N GLN A 28 -10.82 -4.85 -32.34
CA GLN A 28 -11.05 -5.05 -30.92
C GLN A 28 -9.72 -5.48 -30.31
N LYS A 29 -8.99 -4.49 -29.79
CA LYS A 29 -7.73 -4.71 -29.09
C LYS A 29 -8.01 -5.62 -27.90
N GLU A 30 -7.33 -6.75 -27.86
CA GLU A 30 -7.46 -7.71 -26.77
C GLU A 30 -6.88 -7.07 -25.51
N ILE A 31 -7.70 -6.95 -24.46
CA ILE A 31 -7.25 -6.43 -23.16
C ILE A 31 -6.52 -7.57 -22.47
N ILE A 32 -5.20 -7.53 -22.51
CA ILE A 32 -4.35 -8.51 -21.84
C ILE A 32 -4.40 -8.16 -20.34
N GLU A 33 -5.08 -8.99 -19.54
CA GLU A 33 -5.06 -8.88 -18.08
C GLU A 33 -3.61 -9.10 -17.62
N LYS A 34 -3.06 -8.09 -16.96
CA LYS A 34 -1.77 -8.19 -16.32
C LYS A 34 -1.96 -9.00 -15.04
N ASP A 35 -1.75 -10.31 -15.08
CA ASP A 35 -1.59 -11.12 -13.86
C ASP A 35 -0.25 -10.76 -13.21
N PHE A 36 -0.19 -9.56 -12.63
CA PHE A 36 1.07 -8.90 -12.36
C PHE A 36 1.74 -9.36 -11.06
N VAL A 37 1.00 -10.02 -10.15
CA VAL A 37 1.49 -10.35 -8.82
C VAL A 37 0.76 -11.56 -8.22
N PRO A 38 1.50 -12.56 -7.66
CA PRO A 38 0.89 -13.69 -6.99
C PRO A 38 -0.09 -13.26 -5.89
N HIS A 39 -1.24 -13.91 -5.82
CA HIS A 39 -2.38 -13.53 -4.96
C HIS A 39 -2.06 -13.50 -3.44
N PHE A 40 -0.86 -13.89 -3.01
CA PHE A 40 -0.41 -13.85 -1.62
C PHE A 40 0.44 -12.62 -1.26
N LEU A 41 0.88 -11.79 -2.22
CA LEU A 41 1.60 -10.57 -1.88
C LEU A 41 0.68 -9.55 -1.19
N PRO A 42 1.18 -8.86 -0.14
CA PRO A 42 0.42 -7.88 0.64
C PRO A 42 0.27 -6.57 -0.13
N THR A 43 -0.64 -6.58 -1.10
CA THR A 43 -0.95 -5.43 -1.94
C THR A 43 -2.42 -5.06 -1.81
N TYR A 44 -2.69 -3.77 -1.79
CA TYR A 44 -4.05 -3.23 -1.83
C TYR A 44 -4.46 -3.06 -3.30
N ARG A 45 -5.51 -3.77 -3.72
CA ARG A 45 -5.95 -3.82 -5.12
C ARG A 45 -7.17 -2.94 -5.34
N ILE A 46 -7.08 -1.92 -6.19
CA ILE A 46 -8.19 -1.00 -6.45
C ILE A 46 -8.18 -0.51 -7.90
N LYS A 47 -9.30 0.04 -8.36
CA LYS A 47 -9.31 0.76 -9.63
C LYS A 47 -8.38 1.97 -9.57
N SER A 48 -7.58 2.20 -10.61
CA SER A 48 -6.59 3.28 -10.65
C SER A 48 -7.20 4.67 -10.51
N SER A 49 -8.48 4.88 -10.82
CA SER A 49 -9.18 6.16 -10.57
C SER A 49 -9.52 6.40 -9.09
N LEU A 50 -9.58 5.35 -8.28
CA LEU A 50 -9.95 5.38 -6.87
C LEU A 50 -8.74 5.23 -5.94
N TYR A 51 -7.52 5.37 -6.47
CA TYR A 51 -6.28 5.30 -5.70
C TYR A 51 -6.22 6.20 -4.45
N PRO A 52 -6.87 7.40 -4.38
CA PRO A 52 -6.78 8.24 -3.19
C PRO A 52 -7.46 7.62 -1.96
N ILE A 53 -8.48 6.77 -2.17
CA ILE A 53 -9.32 6.23 -1.10
C ILE A 53 -8.51 5.47 -0.04
N PRO A 54 -7.71 4.44 -0.37
CA PRO A 54 -6.93 3.72 0.64
C PRO A 54 -5.92 4.61 1.36
N VAL A 55 -5.31 5.57 0.67
CA VAL A 55 -4.34 6.51 1.27
C VAL A 55 -5.04 7.39 2.30
N ILE A 56 -6.18 8.00 1.95
CA ILE A 56 -6.93 8.87 2.87
C ILE A 56 -7.41 8.09 4.10
N ILE A 57 -7.96 6.88 3.91
CA ILE A 57 -8.42 6.06 5.03
C ILE A 57 -7.25 5.71 5.96
N ALA A 58 -6.11 5.30 5.40
CA ALA A 58 -4.92 4.96 6.18
C ALA A 58 -4.41 6.16 6.97
N VAL A 59 -4.32 7.34 6.35
CA VAL A 59 -3.85 8.59 6.96
C VAL A 59 -4.76 9.01 8.11
N VAL A 60 -6.08 9.00 7.90
CA VAL A 60 -7.05 9.44 8.91
C VAL A 60 -7.05 8.50 10.11
N ILE A 61 -7.09 7.18 9.90
CA ILE A 61 -7.12 6.22 11.00
C ILE A 61 -5.79 6.21 11.75
N ALA A 62 -4.66 6.22 11.03
CA ALA A 62 -3.34 6.25 11.65
C ALA A 62 -3.13 7.54 12.45
N GLY A 63 -3.48 8.68 11.87
CA GLY A 63 -3.37 9.99 12.53
C GLY A 63 -4.25 10.07 13.76
N LEU A 64 -5.48 9.55 13.72
CA LEU A 64 -6.38 9.50 14.88
C LEU A 64 -5.79 8.64 16.00
N LEU A 65 -5.32 7.42 15.69
CA LEU A 65 -4.73 6.53 16.68
C LEU A 65 -3.46 7.13 17.30
N ALA A 66 -2.59 7.72 16.47
CA ALA A 66 -1.39 8.42 16.90
C ALA A 66 -1.73 9.61 17.82
N TYR A 67 -2.69 10.45 17.42
CA TYR A 67 -3.14 11.60 18.19
C TYR A 67 -3.71 11.20 19.55
N LEU A 68 -4.60 10.20 19.58
CA LEU A 68 -5.18 9.68 20.82
C LEU A 68 -4.10 9.14 21.77
N THR A 69 -3.09 8.47 21.23
CA THR A 69 -2.00 7.91 22.05
C THR A 69 -1.07 8.99 22.58
N PHE A 70 -0.63 9.91 21.72
CA PHE A 70 0.40 10.89 22.04
C PHE A 70 -0.13 12.07 22.86
N PHE A 71 -1.27 12.66 22.47
CA PHE A 71 -1.80 13.87 23.11
C PHE A 71 -2.85 13.59 24.19
N VAL A 72 -3.66 12.53 24.04
CA VAL A 72 -4.78 12.27 24.96
C VAL A 72 -4.39 11.26 26.04
N ALA A 73 -3.70 10.18 25.67
CA ALA A 73 -3.18 9.22 26.63
C ALA A 73 -1.82 9.63 27.23
N GLU A 74 -1.23 10.73 26.75
CA GLU A 74 0.08 11.26 27.17
C GLU A 74 1.20 10.21 27.14
N PHE A 75 1.08 9.23 26.24
CA PHE A 75 2.07 8.18 26.06
C PHE A 75 3.11 8.61 25.03
N GLN A 76 4.27 9.03 25.52
CA GLN A 76 5.39 9.48 24.70
C GLN A 76 6.56 8.50 24.85
N VAL A 77 7.03 8.00 23.71
CA VAL A 77 8.17 7.08 23.65
C VAL A 77 9.10 7.59 22.56
N ASP A 78 10.26 8.08 22.94
CA ASP A 78 11.30 8.46 21.98
C ASP A 78 12.37 7.37 21.97
N GLU A 79 12.10 6.30 21.22
CA GLU A 79 13.03 5.19 21.08
C GLU A 79 13.73 5.27 19.71
N SER A 80 15.02 5.59 19.75
CA SER A 80 15.89 5.53 18.57
C SER A 80 17.25 4.95 18.94
N TYR A 81 17.96 4.40 17.95
CA TYR A 81 19.29 3.82 18.17
C TYR A 81 20.30 4.88 18.60
N PHE A 82 20.18 6.08 18.04
CA PHE A 82 20.96 7.26 18.41
C PHE A 82 20.01 8.39 18.83
N PRO A 83 19.85 8.62 20.14
CA PRO A 83 18.98 9.69 20.66
C PRO A 83 19.34 11.07 20.06
N GLU A 84 18.31 11.81 19.62
CA GLU A 84 18.49 13.10 18.94
C GLU A 84 18.95 14.22 19.89
N ASP A 85 18.64 14.09 21.18
CA ASP A 85 19.06 14.99 22.25
C ASP A 85 20.57 14.89 22.54
N GLU A 86 21.16 13.70 22.43
CA GLU A 86 22.59 13.49 22.63
C GLU A 86 23.42 13.77 21.37
N PHE A 87 22.97 13.26 20.21
CA PHE A 87 23.76 13.28 18.96
C PHE A 87 23.34 14.36 17.97
N GLY A 88 22.23 15.07 18.23
CA GLY A 88 21.70 16.11 17.35
C GLY A 88 21.49 15.64 15.91
N ALA A 89 21.92 16.46 14.95
CA ALA A 89 21.79 16.16 13.52
C ALA A 89 22.54 14.88 13.09
N LEU A 90 23.63 14.51 13.79
CA LEU A 90 24.33 13.26 13.49
C LEU A 90 23.46 12.05 13.88
N GLY A 91 22.74 12.11 15.00
CA GLY A 91 21.82 11.06 15.43
C GLY A 91 20.73 10.81 14.40
N VAL A 92 20.10 11.89 13.91
CA VAL A 92 19.07 11.85 12.85
C VAL A 92 19.58 11.13 11.59
N VAL A 93 20.77 11.49 11.11
CA VAL A 93 21.35 10.90 9.90
C VAL A 93 21.72 9.43 10.13
N LEU A 94 22.32 9.11 11.28
CA LEU A 94 22.70 7.73 11.61
C LEU A 94 21.48 6.83 11.76
N ASN A 95 20.41 7.29 12.41
CA ASN A 95 19.14 6.57 12.50
C ASN A 95 18.58 6.30 11.09
N GLY A 96 18.48 7.33 10.24
CA GLY A 96 18.02 7.17 8.87
C GLY A 96 18.82 6.14 8.07
N ILE A 97 20.15 6.16 8.20
CA ILE A 97 21.05 5.20 7.54
C ILE A 97 20.82 3.78 8.09
N ILE A 98 20.79 3.59 9.41
CA ILE A 98 20.64 2.26 10.02
C ILE A 98 19.34 1.59 9.59
N PHE A 99 18.20 2.29 9.72
CA PHE A 99 16.90 1.71 9.32
C PHE A 99 16.85 1.39 7.83
N THR A 100 17.44 2.25 6.98
CA THR A 100 17.53 1.98 5.54
C THR A 100 18.39 0.76 5.23
N ILE A 101 19.53 0.59 5.92
CA ILE A 101 20.39 -0.60 5.78
C ILE A 101 19.67 -1.85 6.25
N ILE A 102 18.97 -1.81 7.39
CA ILE A 102 18.17 -2.94 7.89
C ILE A 102 17.10 -3.32 6.88
N ALA A 103 16.39 -2.35 6.29
CA ALA A 103 15.41 -2.59 5.23
C ALA A 103 16.03 -3.18 3.96
N ALA A 104 17.22 -2.72 3.56
CA ALA A 104 17.94 -3.27 2.42
C ALA A 104 18.38 -4.73 2.67
N ILE A 105 18.96 -5.02 3.84
CA ILE A 105 19.36 -6.37 4.25
C ILE A 105 18.16 -7.30 4.32
N SER A 106 17.03 -6.85 4.87
CA SER A 106 15.81 -7.67 4.93
C SER A 106 15.28 -7.99 3.54
N ALA A 107 15.28 -7.03 2.61
CA ALA A 107 14.89 -7.25 1.22
C ALA A 107 15.79 -8.30 0.53
N PHE A 108 17.12 -8.20 0.68
CA PHE A 108 18.05 -9.20 0.15
C PHE A 108 17.85 -10.58 0.80
N THR A 109 17.60 -10.62 2.11
CA THR A 109 17.35 -11.85 2.86
C THR A 109 16.09 -12.55 2.37
N ILE A 110 15.00 -11.81 2.16
CA ILE A 110 13.74 -12.33 1.60
C ILE A 110 13.99 -12.96 0.22
N ILE A 111 14.77 -12.29 -0.64
CA ILE A 111 15.06 -12.77 -1.99
C ILE A 111 15.95 -14.00 -1.97
N PHE A 112 16.95 -14.02 -1.09
CA PHE A 112 17.80 -15.17 -0.87
C PHE A 112 16.98 -16.38 -0.39
N LEU A 113 16.08 -16.20 0.59
CA LEU A 113 15.18 -17.26 1.08
C LEU A 113 14.26 -17.76 -0.03
N MET A 114 13.67 -16.85 -0.80
CA MET A 114 12.80 -17.17 -1.93
C MET A 114 13.54 -17.98 -3.00
N ARG A 115 14.79 -17.64 -3.31
CA ARG A 115 15.63 -18.40 -4.25
C ARG A 115 15.96 -19.81 -3.76
N ARG A 116 16.17 -19.98 -2.45
CA ARG A 116 16.62 -21.25 -1.87
C ARG A 116 15.47 -22.21 -1.56
N LEU A 117 14.32 -21.69 -1.15
CA LEU A 117 13.22 -22.49 -0.60
C LEU A 117 11.91 -22.38 -1.42
N GLY A 118 11.90 -21.59 -2.49
CA GLY A 118 10.76 -21.39 -3.39
C GLY A 118 9.72 -20.38 -2.90
N MET A 119 8.70 -20.12 -3.73
CA MET A 119 7.64 -19.12 -3.45
C MET A 119 6.77 -19.46 -2.24
N GLY A 120 6.69 -20.73 -1.83
CA GLY A 120 5.92 -21.17 -0.66
C GLY A 120 6.40 -20.51 0.65
N VAL A 121 7.69 -20.19 0.76
CA VAL A 121 8.26 -19.54 1.95
C VAL A 121 7.71 -18.15 2.19
N LEU A 122 7.33 -17.44 1.14
CA LEU A 122 6.85 -16.08 1.28
C LEU A 122 5.48 -16.03 1.99
N LYS A 123 4.67 -17.10 1.86
CA LYS A 123 3.44 -17.27 2.65
C LYS A 123 3.74 -17.37 4.14
N TYR A 124 4.77 -18.14 4.51
CA TYR A 124 5.16 -18.29 5.91
C TYR A 124 5.83 -17.04 6.48
N ILE A 125 6.72 -16.39 5.74
CA ILE A 125 7.36 -15.13 6.16
C ILE A 125 6.29 -14.07 6.43
N PHE A 126 5.38 -13.84 5.47
CA PHE A 126 4.34 -12.84 5.65
C PHE A 126 3.34 -13.25 6.73
N GLY A 127 2.92 -14.51 6.79
CA GLY A 127 1.97 -14.95 7.81
C GLY A 127 2.52 -14.82 9.22
N LEU A 128 3.78 -15.22 9.44
CA LEU A 128 4.44 -15.11 10.74
C LEU A 128 4.75 -13.66 11.09
N SER A 129 5.35 -12.90 10.18
CA SER A 129 5.73 -11.51 10.43
C SER A 129 4.50 -10.63 10.65
N PHE A 130 3.47 -10.75 9.81
CA PHE A 130 2.23 -10.00 9.99
C PHE A 130 1.48 -10.44 11.22
N GLY A 131 1.44 -11.74 11.53
CA GLY A 131 0.78 -12.19 12.74
C GLY A 131 1.43 -11.66 14.00
N PHE A 132 2.76 -11.76 14.09
CA PHE A 132 3.51 -11.28 15.24
C PHE A 132 3.40 -9.76 15.38
N VAL A 133 3.73 -9.01 14.33
CA VAL A 133 3.69 -7.54 14.36
C VAL A 133 2.28 -7.01 14.60
N SER A 134 1.28 -7.56 13.90
CA SER A 134 -0.12 -7.15 14.08
C SER A 134 -0.61 -7.46 15.50
N PHE A 135 -0.20 -8.57 16.11
CA PHE A 135 -0.56 -8.89 17.49
C PHE A 135 -0.11 -7.82 18.49
N PHE A 136 1.19 -7.51 18.52
CA PHE A 136 1.72 -6.51 19.47
C PHE A 136 1.15 -5.12 19.23
N ILE A 137 1.03 -4.69 17.98
CA ILE A 137 0.51 -3.35 17.68
C ILE A 137 -0.99 -3.25 17.99
N THR A 138 -1.76 -4.29 17.66
CA THR A 138 -3.19 -4.35 18.00
C THR A 138 -3.38 -4.30 19.51
N LEU A 139 -2.56 -5.05 20.26
CA LEU A 139 -2.58 -5.03 21.71
C LEU A 139 -2.28 -3.63 22.26
N MET A 140 -1.20 -2.99 21.78
CA MET A 140 -0.82 -1.63 22.17
C MET A 140 -1.97 -0.63 22.01
N PHE A 141 -2.59 -0.58 20.83
CA PHE A 141 -3.69 0.36 20.59
C PHE A 141 -4.96 0.00 21.35
N LEU A 142 -5.23 -1.30 21.57
CA LEU A 142 -6.35 -1.72 22.38
C LEU A 142 -6.18 -1.32 23.85
N ASP A 143 -4.96 -1.43 24.38
CA ASP A 143 -4.64 -1.00 25.74
C ASP A 143 -4.77 0.52 25.90
N VAL A 144 -4.33 1.30 24.91
CA VAL A 144 -4.56 2.76 24.88
C VAL A 144 -6.06 3.07 24.88
N ILE A 145 -6.85 2.41 24.05
CA ILE A 145 -8.31 2.63 23.99
C ILE A 145 -8.97 2.28 25.33
N ILE A 146 -8.60 1.14 25.94
CA ILE A 146 -9.12 0.73 27.25
C ILE A 146 -8.74 1.75 28.31
N PHE A 147 -7.48 2.19 28.35
CA PHE A 147 -7.03 3.23 29.27
C PHE A 147 -7.87 4.51 29.14
N LEU A 148 -8.06 5.00 27.91
CA LEU A 148 -8.85 6.21 27.63
C LEU A 148 -10.34 6.07 28.00
N ILE A 149 -10.91 4.87 27.96
CA ILE A 149 -12.27 4.61 28.43
C ILE A 149 -12.31 4.64 29.96
N PHE A 150 -11.38 3.96 30.62
CA PHE A 150 -11.41 3.79 32.08
C PHE A 150 -11.05 5.05 32.85
N VAL A 151 -10.21 5.94 32.30
CA VAL A 151 -9.84 7.21 32.93
C VAL A 151 -11.04 8.19 33.09
N GLN A 152 -12.13 7.97 32.37
CA GLN A 152 -13.35 8.77 32.48
C GLN A 152 -14.21 8.39 33.70
N PHE A 153 -13.92 7.26 34.36
CA PHE A 153 -14.66 6.78 35.53
C PHE A 153 -13.97 7.19 36.83
N PRO A 154 -14.72 7.33 37.94
CA PRO A 154 -14.13 7.67 39.23
C PRO A 154 -13.18 6.56 39.73
N GLU A 155 -12.08 6.98 40.37
CA GLU A 155 -11.06 6.12 40.96
C GLU A 155 -11.61 5.35 42.18
N THR A 156 -12.33 4.27 41.89
CA THR A 156 -12.83 3.32 42.89
C THR A 156 -12.10 2.00 42.73
N GLN A 157 -11.97 1.24 43.82
CA GLN A 157 -11.33 -0.09 43.80
C GLN A 157 -11.96 -1.03 42.76
N ILE A 158 -13.28 -0.91 42.55
CA ILE A 158 -14.02 -1.73 41.58
C ILE A 158 -13.59 -1.39 40.15
N VAL A 159 -13.55 -0.10 39.79
CA VAL A 159 -13.13 0.37 38.46
C VAL A 159 -11.68 -0.03 38.19
N PHE A 160 -10.80 0.12 39.19
CA PHE A 160 -9.40 -0.31 39.08
C PHE A 160 -9.27 -1.82 38.82
N ASN A 161 -9.99 -2.66 39.55
CA ASN A 161 -9.98 -4.10 39.33
C ASN A 161 -10.49 -4.48 37.93
N PHE A 162 -11.55 -3.81 37.45
CA PHE A 162 -12.03 -4.02 36.08
C PHE A 162 -11.00 -3.60 35.04
N TYR A 163 -10.37 -2.42 35.18
CA TYR A 163 -9.32 -1.96 34.27
C TYR A 163 -8.20 -3.01 34.16
N PHE A 164 -7.68 -3.50 35.29
CA PHE A 164 -6.63 -4.52 35.31
C PHE A 164 -7.07 -5.81 34.61
N LEU A 165 -8.31 -6.24 34.84
CA LEU A 165 -8.88 -7.43 34.20
C LEU A 165 -8.97 -7.23 32.67
N PHE A 166 -9.47 -6.07 32.23
CA PHE A 166 -9.55 -5.74 30.81
C PHE A 166 -8.17 -5.65 30.14
N ALA A 167 -7.22 -4.97 30.76
CA ALA A 167 -5.88 -4.76 30.20
C ALA A 167 -5.01 -6.03 30.20
N ASN A 168 -5.13 -6.92 31.21
CA ASN A 168 -4.24 -8.08 31.32
C ASN A 168 -4.84 -9.39 30.79
N ILE A 169 -6.17 -9.48 30.68
CA ILE A 169 -6.85 -10.73 30.27
C ILE A 169 -7.67 -10.51 29.00
N TYR A 170 -8.58 -9.53 28.98
CA TYR A 170 -9.48 -9.38 27.83
C TYR A 170 -8.79 -8.79 26.59
N SER A 171 -7.91 -7.78 26.72
CA SER A 171 -7.21 -7.18 25.58
C SER A 171 -6.20 -8.14 24.93
N PRO A 172 -5.40 -8.94 25.67
CA PRO A 172 -4.53 -9.93 25.04
C PRO A 172 -5.34 -11.07 24.41
N ALA A 173 -6.41 -11.54 25.07
CA ALA A 173 -7.27 -12.58 24.49
C ALA A 173 -7.95 -12.12 23.20
N LEU A 174 -8.51 -10.89 23.18
CA LEU A 174 -9.16 -10.33 22.01
C LEU A 174 -8.18 -10.12 20.85
N SER A 175 -6.98 -9.60 21.12
CA SER A 175 -5.96 -9.40 20.10
C SER A 175 -5.49 -10.72 19.48
N VAL A 176 -5.29 -11.79 20.27
CA VAL A 176 -4.99 -13.14 19.72
C VAL A 176 -6.12 -13.60 18.78
N ILE A 177 -7.37 -13.49 19.21
CA ILE A 177 -8.53 -13.95 18.41
C ILE A 177 -8.64 -13.16 17.10
N VAL A 178 -8.59 -11.83 17.17
CA VAL A 178 -8.73 -10.95 16.00
C VAL A 178 -7.59 -11.19 15.02
N VAL A 179 -6.34 -11.22 15.49
CA VAL A 179 -5.17 -11.39 14.62
C VAL A 179 -5.15 -12.77 13.98
N PHE A 180 -5.49 -13.82 14.74
CA PHE A 180 -5.63 -15.16 14.18
C PHE A 180 -6.68 -15.20 13.06
N LEU A 181 -7.85 -14.60 13.28
CA LEU A 181 -8.92 -14.51 12.27
C LEU A 181 -8.48 -13.71 11.03
N LEU A 182 -7.73 -12.61 11.21
CA LEU A 182 -7.22 -11.80 10.10
C LEU A 182 -6.23 -12.58 9.25
N ILE A 183 -5.23 -13.24 9.86
CA ILE A 183 -4.25 -14.07 9.15
C ILE A 183 -4.96 -15.22 8.43
N TYR A 184 -5.83 -15.94 9.13
CA TYR A 184 -6.60 -17.04 8.55
C TYR A 184 -7.42 -16.57 7.35
N SER A 185 -8.09 -15.42 7.48
CA SER A 185 -8.87 -14.81 6.40
C SER A 185 -8.00 -14.34 5.25
N TYR A 186 -6.79 -13.84 5.50
CA TYR A 186 -5.85 -13.40 4.47
C TYR A 186 -5.44 -14.55 3.55
N PHE A 187 -5.09 -15.71 4.13
CA PHE A 187 -4.63 -16.86 3.36
C PHE A 187 -5.75 -17.71 2.77
N THR A 188 -6.92 -17.74 3.41
CA THR A 188 -8.05 -18.58 2.99
C THR A 188 -9.02 -17.87 2.04
N SER A 189 -9.21 -16.56 2.20
CA SER A 189 -10.21 -15.82 1.42
C SER A 189 -9.75 -15.59 -0.03
N LYS A 190 -10.67 -15.79 -0.97
CA LYS A 190 -10.52 -15.37 -2.38
C LYS A 190 -11.03 -13.94 -2.62
N SER A 191 -11.69 -13.33 -1.64
CA SER A 191 -12.29 -11.99 -1.78
C SER A 191 -11.24 -10.89 -1.70
N ILE A 192 -11.13 -10.07 -2.76
CA ILE A 192 -10.25 -8.89 -2.80
C ILE A 192 -10.58 -7.91 -1.67
N LYS A 193 -11.86 -7.74 -1.34
CA LYS A 193 -12.29 -6.81 -0.27
C LYS A 193 -11.70 -7.18 1.09
N THR A 194 -11.72 -8.47 1.43
CA THR A 194 -11.16 -8.97 2.70
C THR A 194 -9.65 -8.74 2.74
N LYS A 195 -8.94 -9.05 1.66
CA LYS A 195 -7.48 -8.84 1.58
C LYS A 195 -7.12 -7.36 1.69
N ASN A 196 -7.82 -6.51 0.95
CA ASN A 196 -7.64 -5.06 1.02
C ASN A 196 -7.86 -4.51 2.43
N PHE A 197 -8.90 -5.00 3.13
CA PHE A 197 -9.15 -4.60 4.52
C PHE A 197 -7.98 -4.98 5.43
N ILE A 198 -7.45 -6.20 5.32
CA ILE A 198 -6.34 -6.69 6.14
C ILE A 198 -5.04 -5.92 5.83
N VAL A 199 -4.75 -5.68 4.56
CA VAL A 199 -3.58 -4.88 4.15
C VAL A 199 -3.69 -3.46 4.69
N LEU A 200 -4.86 -2.84 4.58
CA LEU A 200 -5.12 -1.49 5.10
C LEU A 200 -4.99 -1.46 6.63
N TYR A 201 -5.53 -2.46 7.31
CA TYR A 201 -5.45 -2.65 8.76
C TYR A 201 -4.02 -2.65 9.26
N ILE A 202 -3.19 -3.52 8.69
CA ILE A 202 -1.78 -3.61 9.08
C ILE A 202 -1.04 -2.30 8.73
N SER A 203 -1.33 -1.70 7.57
CA SER A 203 -0.68 -0.45 7.12
C SER A 203 -0.87 0.69 8.11
N PHE A 204 -2.12 0.99 8.51
CA PHE A 204 -2.37 2.11 9.40
C PHE A 204 -1.84 1.85 10.81
N LEU A 205 -1.92 0.60 11.30
CA LEU A 205 -1.40 0.23 12.61
C LEU A 205 0.12 0.38 12.70
N VAL A 206 0.85 -0.16 11.71
CA VAL A 206 2.31 -0.01 11.62
C VAL A 206 2.68 1.46 11.58
N SER A 207 2.03 2.24 10.72
CA SER A 207 2.33 3.67 10.59
C SER A 207 2.06 4.48 11.85
N ALA A 208 0.94 4.23 12.53
CA ALA A 208 0.59 4.91 13.78
C ALA A 208 1.60 4.56 14.88
N SER A 209 1.96 3.28 15.02
CA SER A 209 2.94 2.85 16.02
C SER A 209 4.33 3.46 15.76
N MET A 210 4.79 3.46 14.51
CA MET A 210 6.08 4.05 14.15
C MET A 210 6.10 5.57 14.38
N SER A 211 4.99 6.28 14.13
CA SER A 211 4.94 7.72 14.39
C SER A 211 4.98 8.08 15.89
N ILE A 212 4.56 7.16 16.77
CA ILE A 212 4.60 7.37 18.21
C ILE A 212 5.99 7.04 18.77
N ILE A 213 6.64 5.98 18.25
CA ILE A 213 7.90 5.44 18.77
C ILE A 213 9.13 6.24 18.30
N LEU A 214 9.09 6.73 17.05
CA LEU A 214 10.24 7.36 16.43
C LEU A 214 10.16 8.88 16.54
N PRO A 215 11.27 9.55 16.94
CA PRO A 215 11.36 10.99 16.86
C PRO A 215 11.10 11.52 15.45
N PHE A 216 10.59 12.76 15.38
CA PHE A 216 10.13 13.35 14.12
C PHE A 216 11.22 13.45 13.06
N TRP A 217 12.40 13.96 13.40
CA TRP A 217 13.48 14.16 12.43
C TRP A 217 14.07 12.85 11.94
N SER A 218 14.25 11.88 12.84
CA SER A 218 14.63 10.51 12.50
C SER A 218 13.62 9.88 11.56
N THR A 219 12.31 10.08 11.78
CA THR A 219 11.28 9.60 10.86
C THR A 219 11.43 10.19 9.45
N LEU A 220 11.69 11.50 9.33
CA LEU A 220 11.97 12.12 8.03
C LEU A 220 13.22 11.53 7.37
N ALA A 221 14.29 11.32 8.13
CA ALA A 221 15.53 10.74 7.62
C ALA A 221 15.34 9.30 7.13
N ILE A 222 14.54 8.50 7.84
CA ILE A 222 14.17 7.13 7.43
C ILE A 222 13.35 7.17 6.14
N LEU A 223 12.34 8.04 6.05
CA LEU A 223 11.51 8.18 4.85
C LEU A 223 12.33 8.61 3.63
N ILE A 224 13.26 9.54 3.80
CA ILE A 224 14.20 9.93 2.74
C ILE A 224 15.10 8.76 2.36
N GLY A 225 15.68 8.06 3.33
CA GLY A 225 16.58 6.93 3.08
C GLY A 225 15.90 5.79 2.32
N ILE A 226 14.69 5.40 2.73
CA ILE A 226 13.90 4.36 2.05
C ILE A 226 13.46 4.84 0.66
N SER A 227 13.09 6.10 0.49
CA SER A 227 12.78 6.69 -0.83
C SER A 227 13.97 6.59 -1.78
N LEU A 228 15.17 6.98 -1.32
CA LEU A 228 16.38 6.88 -2.12
C LEU A 228 16.74 5.43 -2.45
N TRP A 229 16.54 4.52 -1.48
CA TRP A 229 16.71 3.09 -1.70
C TRP A 229 15.75 2.54 -2.75
N ASP A 230 14.47 2.93 -2.75
CA ASP A 230 13.49 2.49 -3.75
C ASP A 230 13.90 2.91 -5.17
N ILE A 231 14.36 4.16 -5.34
CA ILE A 231 14.93 4.62 -6.62
C ILE A 231 16.10 3.72 -7.05
N PHE A 232 17.02 3.45 -6.13
CA PHE A 232 18.19 2.62 -6.41
C PHE A 232 17.79 1.19 -6.77
N ALA A 233 16.93 0.55 -5.99
CA ALA A 233 16.49 -0.83 -6.18
C ALA A 233 15.74 -1.04 -7.50
N VAL A 234 14.95 -0.05 -7.92
CA VAL A 234 14.21 -0.06 -9.20
C VAL A 234 15.12 0.20 -10.39
N LEU A 235 16.01 1.19 -10.32
CA LEU A 235 16.86 1.57 -11.46
C LEU A 235 18.08 0.65 -11.65
N TYR A 236 18.50 -0.08 -10.63
CA TYR A 236 19.68 -0.92 -10.73
C TYR A 236 19.42 -2.20 -11.54
N LYS A 237 20.09 -2.34 -12.70
CA LYS A 237 19.96 -3.42 -13.70
C LYS A 237 20.12 -4.87 -13.18
N ARG A 238 20.63 -5.08 -11.96
CA ARG A 238 20.77 -6.38 -11.26
C ARG A 238 20.06 -6.37 -9.90
N GLY A 239 19.01 -5.56 -9.76
CA GLY A 239 18.34 -5.33 -8.50
C GLY A 239 17.48 -6.50 -7.98
N PRO A 240 17.17 -6.49 -6.68
CA PRO A 240 16.17 -7.32 -6.00
C PRO A 240 14.91 -7.65 -6.81
N ILE A 241 14.36 -6.62 -7.45
CA ILE A 241 13.08 -6.69 -8.17
C ILE A 241 13.23 -7.44 -9.49
N LYS A 242 14.33 -7.22 -10.23
CA LYS A 242 14.62 -7.97 -11.46
C LYS A 242 14.77 -9.46 -11.17
N ALA A 243 15.45 -9.81 -10.07
CA ALA A 243 15.55 -11.19 -9.62
C ALA A 243 14.19 -11.84 -9.31
N MET A 244 13.25 -11.10 -8.69
CA MET A 244 11.88 -11.60 -8.50
C MET A 244 11.15 -11.78 -9.84
N ILE A 245 11.28 -10.82 -10.77
CA ILE A 245 10.66 -10.89 -12.09
C ILE A 245 11.20 -12.08 -12.89
N ASP A 246 12.52 -12.30 -12.87
CA ASP A 246 13.21 -13.38 -13.58
C ASP A 246 12.75 -14.76 -13.04
N ILE A 247 12.64 -14.91 -11.71
CA ILE A 247 12.16 -16.15 -11.06
C ILE A 247 10.69 -16.44 -11.35
N VAL A 248 9.84 -15.41 -11.43
CA VAL A 248 8.43 -15.60 -11.79
C VAL A 248 8.30 -16.01 -13.26
N SER A 249 9.11 -15.47 -14.17
CA SER A 249 9.11 -15.96 -15.57
C SER A 249 9.62 -17.38 -15.72
N ASP A 250 10.60 -17.81 -14.92
CA ASP A 250 11.16 -19.18 -15.01
C ASP A 250 10.22 -20.25 -14.43
N ASN A 251 9.19 -19.89 -13.66
CA ASN A 251 8.24 -20.85 -13.08
C ASN A 251 6.88 -20.92 -13.78
N ASP A 252 6.60 -20.04 -14.76
CA ASP A 252 5.35 -20.04 -15.54
C ASP A 252 5.47 -20.88 -16.84
N ASP A 253 6.17 -22.02 -16.77
CA ASP A 253 5.95 -23.13 -17.70
C ASP A 253 4.71 -23.92 -17.23
N GLU A 254 3.52 -23.33 -17.42
CA GLU A 254 2.26 -24.01 -17.80
C GLU A 254 1.10 -23.01 -17.75
N SER A 255 0.55 -22.69 -18.93
CA SER A 255 -0.76 -22.04 -19.17
C SER A 255 -0.88 -20.50 -19.08
N GLY A 256 0.12 -19.75 -19.51
CA GLY A 256 -0.03 -18.32 -19.85
C GLY A 256 0.80 -17.92 -21.08
N PRO A 257 0.41 -16.90 -21.86
CA PRO A 257 1.25 -16.39 -22.95
C PRO A 257 2.57 -15.87 -22.38
N SER A 258 3.68 -16.21 -23.05
CA SER A 258 5.03 -15.83 -22.61
C SER A 258 5.19 -14.30 -22.56
N LYS A 259 6.03 -13.78 -21.65
CA LYS A 259 6.28 -12.33 -21.53
C LYS A 259 6.70 -11.70 -22.87
N ASP A 260 7.44 -12.45 -23.69
CA ASP A 260 7.89 -12.04 -25.01
C ASP A 260 6.74 -11.97 -26.03
N GLU A 261 5.79 -12.91 -26.02
CA GLU A 261 4.58 -12.86 -26.86
C GLU A 261 3.67 -11.68 -26.49
N VAL A 262 3.50 -11.39 -25.20
CA VAL A 262 2.72 -10.22 -24.74
C VAL A 262 3.42 -8.92 -25.16
N GLU A 263 4.76 -8.89 -25.11
CA GLU A 263 5.54 -7.73 -25.49
C GLU A 263 5.50 -7.46 -27.00
N GLU A 264 5.48 -8.52 -27.81
CA GLU A 264 5.40 -8.47 -29.27
C GLU A 264 4.00 -8.04 -29.74
N ARG A 265 2.92 -8.56 -29.12
CA ARG A 265 1.51 -8.16 -29.37
C ARG A 265 1.20 -6.70 -29.01
N ILE A 266 1.96 -6.12 -28.08
CA ILE A 266 1.83 -4.71 -27.70
C ILE A 266 2.61 -3.81 -28.68
N LYS A 267 3.76 -4.29 -29.17
CA LYS A 267 4.52 -3.62 -30.24
C LYS A 267 3.79 -3.68 -31.58
N SER A 268 3.03 -4.75 -31.86
CA SER A 268 2.16 -4.87 -33.04
C SER A 268 0.90 -3.99 -32.96
N GLY A 269 0.58 -3.43 -31.78
CA GLY A 269 -0.58 -2.58 -31.55
C GLY A 269 -1.90 -3.32 -31.30
N GLU A 270 -1.84 -4.65 -31.20
CA GLU A 270 -2.99 -5.56 -31.02
C GLU A 270 -3.42 -5.70 -29.55
N GLY A 271 -2.52 -5.42 -28.59
CA GLY A 271 -2.80 -5.47 -27.15
C GLY A 271 -2.57 -4.14 -26.42
N VAL A 272 -3.44 -3.81 -25.46
CA VAL A 272 -3.23 -2.71 -24.50
C VAL A 272 -3.21 -3.32 -23.09
N TYR A 273 -2.19 -3.01 -22.29
CA TYR A 273 -2.17 -3.43 -20.88
C TYR A 273 -3.37 -2.87 -20.13
N ASP A 274 -4.09 -3.73 -19.40
CA ASP A 274 -5.10 -3.26 -18.46
C ASP A 274 -4.44 -2.47 -17.31
N THR A 275 -4.47 -1.14 -17.42
CA THR A 275 -4.03 -0.20 -16.37
C THR A 275 -5.19 0.22 -15.45
N SER A 276 -6.36 -0.41 -15.59
CA SER A 276 -7.52 -0.12 -14.75
C SER A 276 -7.34 -0.62 -13.33
N LYS A 277 -6.58 -1.70 -13.13
CA LYS A 277 -6.26 -2.29 -11.83
C LYS A 277 -4.90 -1.76 -11.33
N LEU A 278 -4.92 -1.12 -10.17
CA LEU A 278 -3.75 -0.63 -9.46
C LEU A 278 -3.53 -1.48 -8.21
N GLU A 279 -2.28 -1.89 -8.01
CA GLU A 279 -1.83 -2.55 -6.79
C GLU A 279 -0.89 -1.60 -6.04
N ILE A 280 -1.25 -1.25 -4.80
CA ILE A 280 -0.46 -0.39 -3.94
C ILE A 280 0.21 -1.27 -2.87
N GLY A 281 1.51 -1.11 -2.67
CA GLY A 281 2.23 -1.85 -1.65
C GLY A 281 1.76 -1.48 -0.24
N ILE A 282 1.72 -2.47 0.67
CA ILE A 282 1.49 -2.22 2.10
C ILE A 282 2.48 -1.20 2.68
N GLY A 283 3.74 -1.26 2.23
CA GLY A 283 4.80 -0.33 2.61
C GLY A 283 4.45 1.10 2.21
N ASP A 284 4.07 1.32 0.96
CA ASP A 284 3.70 2.65 0.45
C ASP A 284 2.60 3.28 1.30
N LEU A 285 1.51 2.54 1.57
CA LEU A 285 0.42 3.02 2.44
C LEU A 285 0.91 3.33 3.85
N ALA A 286 1.74 2.46 4.44
CA ALA A 286 2.30 2.70 5.77
C ALA A 286 3.20 3.94 5.80
N PHE A 287 4.04 4.17 4.78
CA PHE A 287 4.93 5.33 4.73
C PHE A 287 4.20 6.64 4.47
N TYR A 288 3.15 6.64 3.64
CA TYR A 288 2.30 7.82 3.45
C TYR A 288 1.63 8.23 4.76
N SER A 289 1.04 7.27 5.48
CA SER A 289 0.43 7.50 6.78
C SER A 289 1.45 7.87 7.86
N LEU A 290 2.65 7.27 7.83
CA LEU A 290 3.72 7.57 8.79
C LEU A 290 4.15 9.03 8.69
N LEU A 291 4.37 9.54 7.48
CA LEU A 291 4.72 10.95 7.28
C LEU A 291 3.62 11.87 7.82
N THR A 292 2.36 11.64 7.45
CA THR A 292 1.25 12.49 7.86
C THR A 292 0.97 12.44 9.36
N SER A 293 1.05 11.25 9.98
CA SER A 293 0.87 11.09 11.43
C SER A 293 2.00 11.78 12.18
N SER A 294 3.25 11.64 11.73
CA SER A 294 4.40 12.31 12.37
C SER A 294 4.31 13.84 12.24
N VAL A 295 3.84 14.35 11.09
CA VAL A 295 3.56 15.78 10.92
C VAL A 295 2.44 16.25 11.85
N LEU A 296 1.39 15.44 12.05
CA LEU A 296 0.32 15.74 13.00
C LEU A 296 0.86 15.84 14.43
N LEU A 297 1.67 14.88 14.87
CA LEU A 297 2.26 14.86 16.21
C LEU A 297 3.24 16.02 16.42
N PHE A 298 4.06 16.33 15.42
CA PHE A 298 5.06 17.40 15.53
C PHE A 298 4.47 18.81 15.50
N THR A 299 3.49 19.07 14.61
CA THR A 299 2.94 20.42 14.42
C THR A 299 1.67 20.69 15.22
N ASN A 300 0.97 19.64 15.64
CA ASN A 300 -0.40 19.70 16.15
C ASN A 300 -1.34 20.55 15.26
N ASN A 301 -1.09 20.60 13.94
CA ASN A 301 -1.81 21.46 13.01
C ASN A 301 -2.43 20.65 11.87
N ILE A 302 -3.75 20.49 11.94
CA ILE A 302 -4.54 19.71 10.98
C ILE A 302 -4.44 20.31 9.55
N ILE A 303 -4.26 21.62 9.41
CA ILE A 303 -4.14 22.26 8.08
C ILE A 303 -2.86 21.79 7.39
N ILE A 304 -1.73 21.75 8.11
CA ILE A 304 -0.45 21.26 7.57
C ILE A 304 -0.57 19.78 7.18
N VAL A 305 -1.27 18.98 7.98
CA VAL A 305 -1.54 17.56 7.70
C VAL A 305 -2.37 17.39 6.42
N ILE A 306 -3.43 18.18 6.25
CA ILE A 306 -4.27 18.15 5.03
C ILE A 306 -3.43 18.52 3.80
N LEU A 307 -2.64 19.60 3.86
CA LEU A 307 -1.80 20.04 2.75
C LEU A 307 -0.73 18.99 2.40
N THR A 308 -0.10 18.41 3.42
CA THR A 308 0.89 17.33 3.25
C THR A 308 0.24 16.08 2.63
N THR A 309 -0.97 15.72 3.06
CA THR A 309 -1.74 14.60 2.49
C THR A 309 -2.08 14.85 1.02
N VAL A 310 -2.54 16.07 0.68
CA VAL A 310 -2.81 16.46 -0.71
C VAL A 310 -1.54 16.37 -1.56
N ALA A 311 -0.39 16.79 -1.04
CA ALA A 311 0.89 16.66 -1.75
C ALA A 311 1.28 15.20 -2.03
N ILE A 312 1.08 14.31 -1.06
CA ILE A 312 1.29 12.85 -1.23
C ILE A 312 0.33 12.29 -2.29
N LEU A 313 -0.95 12.69 -2.27
CA LEU A 313 -1.93 12.26 -3.26
C LEU A 313 -1.57 12.74 -4.68
N ILE A 314 -1.11 13.98 -4.82
CA ILE A 314 -0.63 14.50 -6.10
C ILE A 314 0.61 13.71 -6.56
N GLY A 315 1.58 13.48 -5.67
CA GLY A 315 2.79 12.73 -5.99
C GLY A 315 2.50 11.29 -6.42
N THR A 316 1.61 10.58 -5.70
CA THR A 316 1.15 9.23 -6.10
C THR A 316 0.42 9.25 -7.44
N GLY A 317 -0.41 10.26 -7.70
CA GLY A 317 -1.05 10.47 -9.01
C GLY A 317 -0.06 10.69 -10.15
N ILE A 318 1.03 11.44 -9.91
CA ILE A 318 2.14 11.62 -10.86
C ILE A 318 2.84 10.28 -11.12
N THR A 319 3.14 9.50 -10.08
CA THR A 319 3.76 8.18 -10.21
C THR A 319 2.90 7.21 -11.03
N ILE A 320 1.60 7.13 -10.74
CA ILE A 320 0.64 6.30 -11.48
C ILE A 320 0.54 6.74 -12.95
N SER A 321 0.54 8.06 -13.19
CA SER A 321 0.49 8.61 -14.55
C SER A 321 1.79 8.32 -15.32
N GLY A 322 2.93 8.40 -14.64
CA GLY A 322 4.23 8.02 -15.20
C GLY A 322 4.29 6.54 -15.57
N LEU A 323 3.63 5.66 -14.80
CA LEU A 323 3.61 4.22 -15.06
C LEU A 323 2.90 3.87 -16.38
N LYS A 324 2.00 4.74 -16.86
CA LYS A 324 1.38 4.62 -18.19
C LYS A 324 2.38 4.89 -19.33
N ARG A 325 3.46 5.63 -19.07
CA ARG A 325 4.47 6.03 -20.06
C ARG A 325 5.74 5.17 -19.98
N ASN A 326 6.22 4.88 -18.77
CA ASN A 326 7.43 4.11 -18.50
C ASN A 326 7.07 2.83 -17.74
N ARG A 327 7.59 1.67 -18.17
CA ARG A 327 7.16 0.35 -17.66
C ARG A 327 7.46 0.10 -16.17
N ILE A 328 8.38 0.84 -15.57
CA ILE A 328 8.78 0.68 -14.16
C ILE A 328 9.15 2.05 -13.60
N LEU A 329 8.48 2.47 -12.53
CA LEU A 329 8.80 3.67 -11.76
C LEU A 329 8.75 3.35 -10.26
N PRO A 330 9.66 3.93 -9.47
CA PRO A 330 9.62 3.78 -8.02
C PRO A 330 8.35 4.44 -7.47
N GLY A 331 7.65 3.73 -6.59
CA GLY A 331 6.29 4.06 -6.14
C GLY A 331 6.25 5.22 -5.15
N LEU A 332 7.24 5.22 -4.26
CA LEU A 332 7.29 5.97 -3.02
C LEU A 332 7.97 7.36 -3.10
N PRO A 333 9.09 7.55 -3.84
CA PRO A 333 9.93 8.74 -3.67
C PRO A 333 9.26 10.06 -4.03
N ILE A 334 8.53 10.11 -5.16
CA ILE A 334 7.89 11.35 -5.62
C ILE A 334 6.87 11.83 -4.58
N SER A 335 6.06 10.92 -4.07
CA SER A 335 5.02 11.17 -3.07
C SER A 335 5.62 11.67 -1.74
N ILE A 336 6.65 10.99 -1.25
CA ILE A 336 7.30 11.35 0.02
C ILE A 336 8.05 12.67 -0.09
N PHE A 337 8.84 12.90 -1.15
CA PHE A 337 9.55 14.17 -1.32
C PHE A 337 8.60 15.35 -1.49
N MET A 338 7.48 15.19 -2.21
CA MET A 338 6.44 16.22 -2.27
C MET A 338 5.80 16.49 -0.91
N GLY A 339 5.51 15.44 -0.13
CA GLY A 339 4.97 15.56 1.22
C GLY A 339 5.92 16.33 2.15
N ILE A 340 7.18 15.90 2.23
CA ILE A 340 8.22 16.54 3.06
C ILE A 340 8.45 18.00 2.61
N GLY A 341 8.53 18.24 1.30
CA GLY A 341 8.70 19.59 0.76
C GLY A 341 7.52 20.51 1.10
N THR A 342 6.29 20.00 1.02
CA THR A 342 5.08 20.76 1.38
C THR A 342 5.05 21.06 2.88
N PHE A 343 5.37 20.07 3.72
CA PHE A 343 5.54 20.28 5.15
C PHE A 343 6.57 21.36 5.45
N ALA A 344 7.76 21.31 4.85
CA ALA A 344 8.83 22.28 5.07
C ALA A 344 8.40 23.70 4.67
N ILE A 345 7.71 23.85 3.53
CA ILE A 345 7.17 25.15 3.08
C ILE A 345 6.11 25.65 4.08
N CYS A 346 5.19 24.80 4.51
CA CYS A 346 4.17 25.18 5.48
C CYS A 346 4.79 25.60 6.82
N GLN A 347 5.80 24.86 7.28
CA GLN A 347 6.50 25.18 8.53
C GLN A 347 7.25 26.51 8.45
N LEU A 348 7.89 26.80 7.31
CA LEU A 348 8.49 28.12 7.09
C LEU A 348 7.43 29.22 7.11
N ILE A 349 6.30 29.05 6.41
CA ILE A 349 5.22 30.04 6.39
C ILE A 349 4.70 30.29 7.81
N VAL A 350 4.41 29.23 8.58
CA VAL A 350 3.93 29.37 9.96
C VAL A 350 4.96 30.11 10.81
N THR A 351 6.25 29.74 10.72
CA THR A 351 7.31 30.38 11.51
C THR A 351 7.54 31.86 11.15
N PHE A 352 7.33 32.24 9.89
CA PHE A 352 7.56 33.62 9.43
C PHE A 352 6.35 34.54 9.60
N PHE A 353 5.13 34.02 9.54
CA PHE A 353 3.90 34.84 9.49
C PHE A 353 3.01 34.75 10.74
N ILE A 354 3.23 33.77 11.62
CA ILE A 354 2.50 33.56 12.87
C ILE A 354 3.51 33.62 14.01
#